data_AF-A0A9D6LZZ2-F1
#
_entry.id   AF-A0A9D6LZZ2-F1
#
_cell.length_a   1.000
_cell.length_b   1.000
_cell.length_c   1.000
_cell.angle_alpha   90.00
_cell.angle_beta   90.00
_cell.angle_gamma   90.00
#
_symmetry.space_group_name_H-M   'P 1'
#
loop_
_entity.id
_entity.type
_entity.pdbx_description
1 polymer ?
#
loop_
_entity_poly.entity_id
_entity_poly.type
_entity_poly.pdbx_seq_one_letter_code
_entity_poly.pdbx_strand_id
1 'polypeptide(L)'
;MFHLKLKSNSGFAIHRSSHRRLVLWDVTLVIAILVSLTFIASRTNAAEWTRIVSGFVQDHSDGNQATPLESNGSASAAELIAALKSPNPSMRMNAAQSLGSMQSADAMGALLLATHDPDSRVTEQAAMALGKIGAIQAVPRLRELQIVQGDSFVKVAANDALEKIAKSIAVRLNVPRPAVQAVVVAQDGIAYTVVSNNLYTSSDGGWLYISRMPDSLKDIAVTPDGQSLFVATQSAGLYRSQNRGQTWEYLGFGLQTPTQLTTTAVVVDPEKVQRVYVALAVGSEGDHFNSLGIAASNDGGKTWVALLDSPTWSVTRHLLINQTSPEFLYGLADEGPWRYTLTPSADSN
;
A
#
# COMPACT_ATOMS: atom_id res chain seq x y z
N MET A 1 47.47 -30.46 -62.03
CA MET A 1 47.55 -29.17 -61.32
C MET A 1 47.30 -29.48 -59.84
N PHE A 2 48.21 -29.33 -58.85
CA PHE A 2 49.45 -28.53 -58.76
C PHE A 2 49.18 -27.03 -59.06
N HIS A 3 49.39 -26.04 -58.17
CA HIS A 3 50.27 -25.85 -56.98
C HIS A 3 49.57 -24.91 -55.93
N LEU A 4 49.98 -24.60 -54.69
CA LEU A 4 51.06 -24.98 -53.72
C LEU A 4 50.58 -24.65 -52.25
N LYS A 5 51.12 -25.25 -51.17
CA LYS A 5 51.97 -24.68 -50.05
C LYS A 5 51.68 -23.23 -49.54
N LEU A 6 51.85 -22.84 -48.26
CA LEU A 6 52.70 -23.28 -47.11
C LEU A 6 51.87 -23.35 -45.79
N LYS A 7 52.11 -24.22 -44.78
CA LYS A 7 53.15 -24.26 -43.71
C LYS A 7 53.27 -22.98 -42.84
N SER A 8 53.52 -23.01 -41.51
CA SER A 8 53.31 -24.03 -40.43
C SER A 8 53.79 -23.51 -39.04
N ASN A 9 53.03 -23.77 -37.97
CA ASN A 9 53.38 -23.87 -36.53
C ASN A 9 54.18 -22.76 -35.79
N SER A 10 53.81 -22.61 -34.49
CA SER A 10 54.57 -22.04 -33.35
C SER A 10 55.05 -20.58 -33.41
N GLY A 11 54.94 -19.76 -32.36
CA GLY A 11 54.37 -19.99 -31.03
C GLY A 11 55.31 -19.59 -29.90
N PHE A 12 55.08 -18.41 -29.30
CA PHE A 12 55.72 -17.97 -28.06
C PHE A 12 54.80 -16.95 -27.37
N ALA A 13 54.86 -16.88 -26.04
CA ALA A 13 54.19 -15.85 -25.23
C ALA A 13 55.24 -15.13 -24.36
N ILE A 14 55.01 -13.85 -24.02
CA ILE A 14 55.26 -13.22 -22.71
C ILE A 14 55.04 -11.69 -22.75
N HIS A 15 54.32 -11.19 -21.74
CA HIS A 15 54.23 -9.82 -21.18
C HIS A 15 53.79 -8.56 -21.98
N ARG A 16 52.72 -7.95 -21.42
CA ARG A 16 52.48 -6.51 -21.14
C ARG A 16 53.21 -5.44 -21.99
N SER A 17 52.42 -4.57 -22.61
CA SER A 17 52.29 -3.19 -22.11
C SER A 17 50.92 -2.57 -22.42
N SER A 18 50.56 -1.55 -21.66
CA SER A 18 49.26 -0.85 -21.65
C SER A 18 49.01 0.02 -22.88
N HIS A 19 47.74 0.15 -23.31
CA HIS A 19 47.03 1.44 -23.35
C HIS A 19 45.50 1.27 -23.44
N ARG A 20 44.74 2.22 -22.89
CA ARG A 20 43.26 2.28 -23.00
C ARG A 20 42.83 2.90 -24.33
N ARG A 21 41.72 2.42 -24.91
CA ARG A 21 40.74 3.21 -25.68
C ARG A 21 39.41 2.44 -25.78
N LEU A 22 38.44 2.85 -24.97
CA LEU A 22 37.02 2.56 -25.22
C LEU A 22 36.45 3.65 -26.14
N VAL A 23 35.43 3.30 -26.92
CA VAL A 23 34.83 4.17 -27.94
C VAL A 23 33.92 5.22 -27.28
N LEU A 24 34.00 6.48 -27.74
CA LEU A 24 33.04 7.51 -27.35
C LEU A 24 31.76 7.38 -28.17
N TRP A 25 30.62 7.37 -27.47
CA TRP A 25 29.36 7.92 -27.95
C TRP A 25 28.73 8.78 -26.82
N ASP A 26 27.93 9.77 -27.20
CA ASP A 26 27.00 10.54 -26.34
C ASP A 26 27.51 11.35 -25.15
N VAL A 27 28.68 12.00 -25.29
CA VAL A 27 28.96 13.24 -24.52
C VAL A 27 28.02 14.39 -24.96
N THR A 28 27.67 14.44 -26.25
CA THR A 28 26.85 15.50 -26.85
C THR A 28 25.43 15.55 -26.29
N LEU A 29 24.82 14.40 -26.04
CA LEU A 29 23.46 14.28 -25.50
C LEU A 29 23.38 14.81 -24.05
N VAL A 30 24.37 14.47 -23.23
CA VAL A 30 24.48 14.96 -21.84
C VAL A 30 24.65 16.48 -21.79
N ILE A 31 25.49 17.04 -22.66
CA ILE A 31 25.66 18.51 -22.77
C ILE A 31 24.35 19.18 -23.22
N ALA A 32 23.61 18.61 -24.16
CA ALA A 32 22.33 19.17 -24.61
C ALA A 32 21.28 19.23 -23.46
N ILE A 33 21.20 18.18 -22.64
CA ILE A 33 20.30 18.12 -21.48
C ILE A 33 20.70 19.15 -20.42
N LEU A 34 22.00 19.27 -20.10
CA LEU A 34 22.50 20.23 -19.12
C LEU A 34 22.32 21.69 -19.56
N VAL A 35 22.53 22.00 -20.85
CA VAL A 35 22.27 23.33 -21.41
C VAL A 35 20.78 23.64 -21.39
N SER A 36 19.90 22.67 -21.69
CA SER A 36 18.45 22.85 -21.62
C SER A 36 17.95 23.15 -20.20
N LEU A 37 18.44 22.42 -19.19
CA LEU A 37 18.13 22.69 -17.78
C LEU A 37 18.64 24.07 -17.33
N THR A 38 19.83 24.47 -17.76
CA THR A 38 20.39 25.80 -17.47
C THR A 38 19.59 26.92 -18.14
N PHE A 39 19.07 26.68 -19.36
CA PHE A 39 18.26 27.66 -20.10
C PHE A 39 16.86 27.84 -19.48
N ILE A 40 16.25 26.77 -18.94
CA ILE A 40 15.01 26.86 -18.16
C ILE A 40 15.23 27.63 -16.85
N ALA A 41 16.29 27.32 -16.11
CA ALA A 41 16.64 28.03 -14.87
C ALA A 41 16.90 29.53 -15.07
N SER A 42 17.36 29.94 -16.27
CA SER A 42 17.64 31.34 -16.60
C SER A 42 16.41 32.19 -16.97
N ARG A 43 15.20 31.60 -17.02
CA ARG A 43 13.96 32.33 -17.37
C ARG A 43 12.93 32.45 -16.24
N THR A 44 13.04 31.70 -15.15
CA THR A 44 12.18 31.92 -13.97
C THR A 44 12.73 33.07 -13.13
N ASN A 45 12.08 34.24 -13.21
CA ASN A 45 12.48 35.40 -12.42
C ASN A 45 12.30 35.12 -10.91
N ALA A 46 13.38 35.18 -10.13
CA ALA A 46 13.31 34.93 -8.69
C ALA A 46 12.37 35.91 -7.96
N ALA A 47 12.22 37.14 -8.47
CA ALA A 47 11.26 38.13 -7.94
C ALA A 47 9.79 37.77 -8.22
N GLU A 48 9.53 36.95 -9.24
CA GLU A 48 8.19 36.46 -9.57
C GLU A 48 7.84 35.26 -8.67
N TRP A 49 8.79 34.36 -8.41
CA TRP A 49 8.63 33.32 -7.39
C TRP A 49 8.44 33.89 -5.99
N THR A 50 9.22 34.90 -5.56
CA THR A 50 8.97 35.52 -4.25
C THR A 50 7.66 36.28 -4.20
N ARG A 51 7.19 36.89 -5.31
CA ARG A 51 5.85 37.49 -5.39
C ARG A 51 4.71 36.46 -5.35
N ILE A 52 4.88 35.30 -5.98
CA ILE A 52 3.91 34.20 -5.92
C ILE A 52 3.85 33.64 -4.50
N VAL A 53 5.01 33.40 -3.86
CA VAL A 53 5.09 32.90 -2.48
C VAL A 53 4.61 33.94 -1.46
N SER A 54 4.95 35.23 -1.60
CA SER A 54 4.44 36.28 -0.71
C SER A 54 2.94 36.50 -0.91
N GLY A 55 2.45 36.44 -2.16
CA GLY A 55 1.03 36.43 -2.47
C GLY A 55 0.32 35.24 -1.81
N PHE A 56 0.88 34.04 -1.89
CA PHE A 56 0.33 32.85 -1.24
C PHE A 56 0.29 32.97 0.29
N VAL A 57 1.26 33.67 0.91
CA VAL A 57 1.26 33.97 2.35
C VAL A 57 0.22 35.04 2.74
N GLN A 58 -0.06 36.02 1.87
CA GLN A 58 -1.05 37.07 2.15
C GLN A 58 -2.50 36.67 1.82
N ASP A 59 -2.73 35.91 0.75
CA ASP A 59 -4.06 35.41 0.39
C ASP A 59 -4.60 34.43 1.47
N HIS A 60 -3.70 33.78 2.21
CA HIS A 60 -4.04 32.98 3.40
C HIS A 60 -4.08 33.78 4.72
N SER A 61 -3.64 35.05 4.77
CA SER A 61 -3.84 35.92 5.95
C SER A 61 -5.19 36.64 5.93
N ASP A 62 -5.62 37.09 4.76
CA ASP A 62 -6.66 38.12 4.67
C ASP A 62 -8.10 37.58 4.81
N GLY A 63 -8.27 36.25 4.76
CA GLY A 63 -9.52 35.56 5.10
C GLY A 63 -9.74 35.28 6.59
N ASN A 64 -8.73 35.44 7.45
CA ASN A 64 -8.75 34.89 8.81
C ASN A 64 -8.90 35.94 9.93
N GLN A 65 -9.98 36.73 9.89
CA GLN A 65 -10.47 37.48 11.05
C GLN A 65 -11.34 36.62 11.97
N ALA A 66 -10.89 35.40 12.26
CA ALA A 66 -11.35 34.67 13.43
C ALA A 66 -10.77 35.36 14.67
N THR A 67 -11.62 36.03 15.45
CA THR A 67 -11.23 36.71 16.69
C THR A 67 -10.43 35.77 17.60
N PRO A 68 -9.26 36.16 18.13
CA PRO A 68 -8.53 35.34 19.09
C PRO A 68 -9.41 34.99 20.29
N LEU A 69 -9.62 33.68 20.51
CA LEU A 69 -10.30 33.20 21.70
C LEU A 69 -9.33 33.24 22.89
N GLU A 70 -9.13 34.43 23.44
CA GLU A 70 -8.46 34.62 24.74
C GLU A 70 -9.35 34.11 25.87
N SER A 71 -9.33 32.79 26.10
CA SER A 71 -9.83 32.17 27.33
C SER A 71 -8.94 30.99 27.73
N ASN A 72 -8.36 31.07 28.93
CA ASN A 72 -7.40 30.08 29.41
C ASN A 72 -8.01 28.68 29.56
N GLY A 73 -7.50 27.72 28.80
CA GLY A 73 -7.83 26.30 28.91
C GLY A 73 -7.34 25.53 27.69
N SER A 74 -6.48 24.53 27.88
CA SER A 74 -6.21 23.56 26.82
C SER A 74 -7.44 22.66 26.68
N ALA A 75 -8.15 22.76 25.55
CA ALA A 75 -9.36 21.98 25.31
C ALA A 75 -9.08 20.49 25.50
N SER A 76 -9.89 19.85 26.34
CA SER A 76 -9.74 18.43 26.67
C SER A 76 -10.03 17.55 25.46
N ALA A 77 -9.53 16.31 25.48
CA ALA A 77 -9.85 15.33 24.44
C ALA A 77 -11.38 15.12 24.29
N ALA A 78 -12.15 15.20 25.38
CA ALA A 78 -13.60 15.09 25.36
C ALA A 78 -14.28 16.26 24.63
N GLU A 79 -13.85 17.50 24.87
CA GLU A 79 -14.37 18.69 24.20
C GLU A 79 -14.02 18.68 22.70
N LEU A 80 -12.82 18.24 22.34
CA LEU A 80 -12.42 18.09 20.95
C LEU A 80 -13.18 16.94 20.24
N ILE A 81 -13.45 15.82 20.93
CA ILE A 81 -14.33 14.75 20.43
C ILE A 81 -15.76 15.26 20.21
N ALA A 82 -16.24 16.20 21.02
CA ALA A 82 -17.51 16.88 20.77
C ALA A 82 -17.42 17.85 19.57
N ALA A 83 -16.32 18.59 19.42
CA ALA A 83 -16.10 19.52 18.33
C ALA A 83 -16.01 18.84 16.94
N LEU A 84 -15.64 17.55 16.87
CA LEU A 84 -15.79 16.73 15.65
C LEU A 84 -17.24 16.63 15.14
N LYS A 85 -18.25 17.01 15.94
CA LYS A 85 -19.68 17.05 15.54
C LYS A 85 -20.18 18.46 15.22
N SER A 86 -19.28 19.44 15.14
CA SER A 86 -19.59 20.83 14.79
C SER A 86 -20.25 20.95 13.40
N PRO A 87 -21.26 21.82 13.21
CA PRO A 87 -21.77 22.13 11.87
C PRO A 87 -20.71 22.82 10.99
N ASN A 88 -19.84 23.65 11.58
CA ASN A 88 -18.72 24.30 10.89
C ASN A 88 -17.58 23.29 10.62
N PRO A 89 -17.21 23.02 9.35
CA PRO A 89 -16.14 22.08 9.00
C PRO A 89 -14.76 22.47 9.56
N SER A 90 -14.44 23.76 9.61
CA SER A 90 -13.14 24.22 10.12
C SER A 90 -12.93 23.85 11.59
N MET A 91 -14.00 23.82 12.39
CA MET A 91 -13.90 23.35 13.79
C MET A 91 -13.75 21.82 13.88
N ARG A 92 -14.36 21.05 12.97
CA ARG A 92 -14.15 19.59 12.88
C ARG A 92 -12.71 19.26 12.46
N MET A 93 -12.19 19.96 11.44
CA MET A 93 -10.82 19.86 10.93
C MET A 93 -9.79 20.17 12.03
N ASN A 94 -9.96 21.30 12.72
CA ASN A 94 -9.08 21.69 13.83
C ASN A 94 -9.15 20.67 14.98
N ALA A 95 -10.35 20.19 15.33
CA ALA A 95 -10.51 19.16 16.36
C ALA A 95 -9.78 17.85 16.00
N ALA A 96 -9.91 17.38 14.75
CA ALA A 96 -9.18 16.20 14.28
C ALA A 96 -7.65 16.40 14.35
N GLN A 97 -7.16 17.55 13.90
CA GLN A 97 -5.74 17.91 13.95
C GLN A 97 -5.21 17.97 15.39
N SER A 98 -5.96 18.57 16.33
CA SER A 98 -5.60 18.64 17.74
C SER A 98 -5.58 17.25 18.39
N LEU A 99 -6.63 16.44 18.22
CA LEU A 99 -6.73 15.08 18.77
C LEU A 99 -5.60 14.17 18.30
N GLY A 100 -5.26 14.23 17.02
CA GLY A 100 -4.12 13.50 16.47
C GLY A 100 -2.78 13.99 17.04
N SER A 101 -2.64 15.29 17.31
CA SER A 101 -1.40 15.87 17.86
C SER A 101 -1.25 15.66 19.36
N MET A 102 -2.36 15.50 20.09
CA MET A 102 -2.41 14.98 21.48
C MET A 102 -2.18 13.46 21.56
N GLN A 103 -2.13 12.78 20.41
CA GLN A 103 -2.12 11.32 20.26
C GLN A 103 -3.25 10.59 21.03
N SER A 104 -4.44 11.20 21.09
CA SER A 104 -5.57 10.69 21.90
C SER A 104 -6.15 9.38 21.35
N ALA A 105 -5.87 8.26 22.02
CA ALA A 105 -6.41 6.95 21.67
C ALA A 105 -7.95 6.90 21.80
N ASP A 106 -8.51 7.55 22.81
CA ASP A 106 -9.96 7.63 23.06
C ASP A 106 -10.72 8.27 21.88
N ALA A 107 -10.04 9.10 21.09
CA ALA A 107 -10.62 9.73 19.92
C ALA A 107 -10.77 8.80 18.70
N MET A 108 -10.20 7.59 18.73
CA MET A 108 -10.17 6.66 17.60
C MET A 108 -11.53 6.48 16.92
N GLY A 109 -12.59 6.20 17.68
CA GLY A 109 -13.93 5.97 17.12
C GLY A 109 -14.54 7.24 16.49
N ALA A 110 -14.31 8.40 17.11
CA ALA A 110 -14.82 9.68 16.59
C ALA A 110 -14.05 10.14 15.34
N LEU A 111 -12.73 9.93 15.30
CA LEU A 111 -11.89 10.19 14.13
C LEU A 111 -12.22 9.23 12.99
N LEU A 112 -12.49 7.95 13.27
CA LEU A 112 -12.91 6.97 12.26
C LEU A 112 -14.22 7.39 11.59
N LEU A 113 -15.21 7.85 12.37
CA LEU A 113 -16.44 8.44 11.83
C LEU A 113 -16.14 9.71 10.99
N ALA A 114 -15.24 10.58 11.45
CA ALA A 114 -14.83 11.78 10.71
C ALA A 114 -14.08 11.51 9.38
N THR A 115 -13.69 10.27 9.07
CA THR A 115 -13.24 9.89 7.71
C THR A 115 -14.37 9.73 6.68
N HIS A 116 -15.61 9.97 7.09
CA HIS A 116 -16.81 9.99 6.24
C HIS A 116 -17.39 11.40 6.09
N ASP A 117 -16.60 12.43 6.43
CA ASP A 117 -17.05 13.82 6.40
C ASP A 117 -17.16 14.35 4.96
N PRO A 118 -18.22 15.11 4.62
CA PRO A 118 -18.37 15.70 3.29
C PRO A 118 -17.32 16.78 2.95
N ASP A 119 -16.60 17.32 3.93
CA ASP A 119 -15.45 18.20 3.68
C ASP A 119 -14.16 17.36 3.62
N SER A 120 -13.48 17.39 2.47
CA SER A 120 -12.28 16.56 2.24
C SER A 120 -11.15 16.86 3.23
N ARG A 121 -11.05 18.09 3.74
CA ARG A 121 -10.03 18.50 4.72
C ARG A 121 -10.29 17.92 6.09
N VAL A 122 -11.56 17.72 6.46
CA VAL A 122 -11.93 17.02 7.70
C VAL A 122 -11.58 15.53 7.57
N THR A 123 -11.93 14.90 6.45
CA THR A 123 -11.57 13.50 6.15
C THR A 123 -10.05 13.29 6.09
N GLU A 124 -9.29 14.23 5.51
CA GLU A 124 -7.82 14.24 5.47
C GLU A 124 -7.24 14.32 6.90
N GLN A 125 -7.60 15.34 7.68
CA GLN A 125 -7.07 15.50 9.05
C GLN A 125 -7.50 14.36 9.98
N ALA A 126 -8.69 13.77 9.78
CA ALA A 126 -9.12 12.56 10.46
C ALA A 126 -8.22 11.35 10.13
N ALA A 127 -7.92 11.12 8.84
CA ALA A 127 -6.99 10.07 8.42
C ALA A 127 -5.57 10.29 9.00
N MET A 128 -5.03 11.51 8.90
CA MET A 128 -3.72 11.86 9.50
C MET A 128 -3.71 11.62 11.02
N ALA A 129 -4.79 11.97 11.72
CA ALA A 129 -4.92 11.77 13.16
C ALA A 129 -4.96 10.28 13.53
N LEU A 130 -5.73 9.45 12.81
CA LEU A 130 -5.75 7.99 12.97
C LEU A 130 -4.36 7.37 12.77
N GLY A 131 -3.58 7.90 11.82
CA GLY A 131 -2.16 7.58 11.66
C GLY A 131 -1.31 7.96 12.87
N LYS A 132 -1.45 9.20 13.39
CA LYS A 132 -0.70 9.69 14.56
C LYS A 132 -0.98 8.91 15.84
N ILE A 133 -2.20 8.42 16.05
CA ILE A 133 -2.56 7.59 17.22
C ILE A 133 -2.26 6.09 17.02
N GLY A 134 -1.90 5.65 15.81
CA GLY A 134 -1.65 4.24 15.50
C GLY A 134 -2.94 3.39 15.50
N ALA A 135 -4.05 3.94 15.00
CA ALA A 135 -5.37 3.30 15.01
C ALA A 135 -5.44 2.08 14.05
N ILE A 136 -4.97 0.92 14.50
CA ILE A 136 -5.03 -0.34 13.74
C ILE A 136 -6.45 -0.65 13.25
N GLN A 137 -7.47 -0.40 14.09
CA GLN A 137 -8.90 -0.57 13.75
C GLN A 137 -9.35 0.26 12.54
N ALA A 138 -8.63 1.33 12.18
CA ALA A 138 -8.94 2.16 11.02
C ALA A 138 -8.35 1.64 9.69
N VAL A 139 -7.49 0.61 9.72
CA VAL A 139 -6.81 0.08 8.52
C VAL A 139 -7.76 -0.23 7.35
N PRO A 140 -8.93 -0.88 7.54
CA PRO A 140 -9.87 -1.13 6.43
C PRO A 140 -10.35 0.18 5.78
N ARG A 141 -10.76 1.15 6.60
CA ARG A 141 -11.26 2.45 6.13
C ARG A 141 -10.16 3.31 5.50
N LEU A 142 -8.94 3.30 6.05
CA LEU A 142 -7.80 3.98 5.45
C LEU A 142 -7.46 3.37 4.08
N ARG A 143 -7.55 2.04 3.94
CA ARG A 143 -7.39 1.36 2.63
C ARG A 143 -8.46 1.80 1.62
N GLU A 144 -9.72 1.93 2.03
CA GLU A 144 -10.78 2.49 1.16
C GLU A 144 -10.46 3.92 0.68
N LEU A 145 -9.95 4.79 1.56
CA LEU A 145 -9.61 6.17 1.19
C LEU A 145 -8.53 6.26 0.10
N GLN A 146 -7.67 5.24 -0.07
CA GLN A 146 -6.70 5.19 -1.18
C GLN A 146 -7.40 5.07 -2.55
N ILE A 147 -8.50 4.29 -2.62
CA ILE A 147 -9.21 3.95 -3.87
C ILE A 147 -10.41 4.85 -4.20
N VAL A 148 -10.97 5.58 -3.23
CA VAL A 148 -12.06 6.56 -3.46
C VAL A 148 -11.69 7.53 -4.60
N GLN A 149 -12.61 7.75 -5.56
CA GLN A 149 -12.42 8.83 -6.54
C GLN A 149 -12.79 10.16 -5.89
N GLY A 150 -11.83 11.08 -5.81
CA GLY A 150 -11.93 12.29 -5.01
C GLY A 150 -10.54 12.90 -4.75
N ASP A 151 -10.47 13.70 -3.70
CA ASP A 151 -9.33 14.52 -3.30
C ASP A 151 -8.00 13.73 -3.19
N SER A 152 -6.92 14.28 -3.76
CA SER A 152 -5.58 13.69 -3.70
C SER A 152 -4.93 13.82 -2.32
N PHE A 153 -5.24 14.87 -1.55
CA PHE A 153 -4.72 15.05 -0.19
C PHE A 153 -5.24 13.96 0.75
N VAL A 154 -6.53 13.57 0.63
CA VAL A 154 -7.12 12.43 1.38
C VAL A 154 -6.38 11.13 1.11
N LYS A 155 -5.97 10.86 -0.14
CA LYS A 155 -5.20 9.65 -0.51
C LYS A 155 -3.79 9.67 0.10
N VAL A 156 -3.13 10.82 0.07
CA VAL A 156 -1.80 10.99 0.68
C VAL A 156 -1.87 10.84 2.20
N ALA A 157 -2.88 11.41 2.85
CA ALA A 157 -3.14 11.25 4.28
C ALA A 157 -3.43 9.78 4.66
N ALA A 158 -4.19 9.05 3.84
CA ALA A 158 -4.44 7.62 4.02
C ALA A 158 -3.16 6.78 3.90
N ASN A 159 -2.33 7.05 2.90
CA ASN A 159 -1.02 6.39 2.72
C ASN A 159 -0.09 6.63 3.92
N ASP A 160 0.07 7.89 4.34
CA ASP A 160 0.89 8.27 5.49
C ASP A 160 0.35 7.67 6.80
N ALA A 161 -0.97 7.61 6.97
CA ALA A 161 -1.59 6.98 8.13
C ALA A 161 -1.32 5.46 8.20
N LEU A 162 -1.44 4.75 7.08
CA LEU A 162 -1.11 3.33 6.99
C LEU A 162 0.39 3.08 7.24
N GLU A 163 1.29 3.94 6.74
CA GLU A 163 2.71 3.84 7.06
C GLU A 163 3.00 4.09 8.55
N LYS A 164 2.37 5.10 9.18
CA LYS A 164 2.52 5.33 10.63
C LYS A 164 2.01 4.15 11.46
N ILE A 165 0.89 3.53 11.07
CA ILE A 165 0.38 2.32 11.70
C ILE A 165 1.40 1.17 11.56
N ALA A 166 1.86 0.86 10.34
CA ALA A 166 2.86 -0.18 10.10
C ALA A 166 4.18 0.07 10.87
N LYS A 167 4.62 1.33 10.97
CA LYS A 167 5.76 1.74 11.77
C LYS A 167 5.54 1.55 13.27
N SER A 168 4.34 1.82 13.78
CA SER A 168 4.00 1.59 15.21
C SER A 168 3.97 0.11 15.57
N ILE A 169 3.49 -0.75 14.66
CA ILE A 169 3.54 -2.21 14.77
C ILE A 169 4.99 -2.68 14.79
N ALA A 170 5.80 -2.21 13.83
CA ALA A 170 7.22 -2.57 13.72
C ALA A 170 8.01 -2.23 14.99
N VAL A 171 7.77 -1.06 15.59
CA VAL A 171 8.37 -0.66 16.88
C VAL A 171 7.91 -1.57 18.02
N ARG A 172 6.61 -1.89 18.14
CA ARG A 172 6.07 -2.78 19.18
C ARG A 172 6.60 -4.22 19.07
N LEU A 173 6.88 -4.68 17.87
CA LEU A 173 7.46 -6.01 17.58
C LEU A 173 9.00 -6.03 17.56
N ASN A 174 9.66 -4.88 17.71
CA ASN A 174 11.12 -4.72 17.59
C ASN A 174 11.69 -5.26 16.26
N VAL A 175 11.02 -4.94 15.15
CA VAL A 175 11.41 -5.31 13.77
C VAL A 175 11.55 -4.06 12.89
N PRO A 176 12.36 -4.09 11.81
CA PRO A 176 12.41 -2.97 10.87
C PRO A 176 11.09 -2.85 10.09
N ARG A 177 10.63 -1.63 9.78
CA ARG A 177 9.32 -1.39 9.11
C ARG A 177 9.09 -2.22 7.83
N PRO A 178 10.06 -2.43 6.92
CA PRO A 178 9.87 -3.31 5.75
C PRO A 178 9.61 -4.78 6.08
N ALA A 179 9.86 -5.23 7.31
CA ALA A 179 9.51 -6.57 7.76
C ALA A 179 8.02 -6.73 8.07
N VAL A 180 7.23 -5.66 8.20
CA VAL A 180 5.76 -5.71 8.34
C VAL A 180 5.13 -5.55 6.96
N GLN A 181 4.66 -6.65 6.35
CA GLN A 181 4.14 -6.60 4.97
C GLN A 181 2.66 -6.18 4.92
N ALA A 182 1.83 -6.73 5.81
CA ALA A 182 0.41 -6.42 5.87
C ALA A 182 -0.17 -6.53 7.29
N VAL A 183 -1.26 -5.81 7.50
CA VAL A 183 -2.10 -5.85 8.70
C VAL A 183 -3.57 -5.85 8.27
N VAL A 184 -4.38 -6.66 8.93
CA VAL A 184 -5.83 -6.78 8.72
C VAL A 184 -6.54 -6.87 10.06
N VAL A 185 -7.84 -6.56 10.09
CA VAL A 185 -8.67 -6.53 11.29
C VAL A 185 -9.99 -7.24 10.99
N ALA A 186 -10.40 -8.16 11.86
CA ALA A 186 -11.68 -8.86 11.76
C ALA A 186 -12.82 -8.07 12.44
N GLN A 187 -14.08 -8.44 12.20
CA GLN A 187 -15.22 -7.71 12.78
C GLN A 187 -15.37 -7.90 14.29
N ASP A 188 -14.71 -8.92 14.86
CA ASP A 188 -14.55 -9.10 16.31
C ASP A 188 -13.51 -8.15 16.94
N GLY A 189 -12.88 -7.29 16.14
CA GLY A 189 -11.86 -6.33 16.55
C GLY A 189 -10.46 -6.92 16.65
N ILE A 190 -10.26 -8.22 16.43
CA ILE A 190 -8.94 -8.85 16.48
C ILE A 190 -8.13 -8.44 15.24
N ALA A 191 -6.98 -7.84 15.48
CA ALA A 191 -6.01 -7.52 14.44
C ALA A 191 -5.03 -8.69 14.22
N TYR A 192 -4.57 -8.82 12.98
CA TYR A 192 -3.54 -9.77 12.57
C TYR A 192 -2.51 -9.04 11.70
N THR A 193 -1.23 -9.37 11.85
CA THR A 193 -0.17 -8.81 11.00
C THR A 193 0.86 -9.87 10.64
N VAL A 194 1.30 -9.84 9.38
CA VAL A 194 2.32 -10.75 8.84
C VAL A 194 3.67 -10.05 8.83
N VAL A 195 4.67 -10.75 9.39
CA VAL A 195 6.04 -10.23 9.58
C VAL A 195 7.07 -11.25 9.10
N SER A 196 7.57 -11.02 7.88
CA SER A 196 8.43 -11.89 7.09
C SER A 196 7.81 -13.26 6.84
N ASN A 197 7.98 -14.22 7.74
CA ASN A 197 7.34 -15.55 7.68
C ASN A 197 6.52 -15.89 8.93
N ASN A 198 6.15 -14.90 9.75
CA ASN A 198 5.49 -15.11 11.03
C ASN A 198 4.15 -14.36 11.08
N LEU A 199 3.15 -14.97 11.71
CA LEU A 199 1.86 -14.33 12.02
C LEU A 199 1.85 -13.86 13.48
N TYR A 200 1.42 -12.62 13.68
CA TYR A 200 1.10 -12.05 15.00
C TYR A 200 -0.35 -11.59 15.06
N THR A 201 -0.93 -11.53 16.26
CA THR A 201 -2.27 -11.02 16.54
C THR A 201 -2.27 -9.99 17.67
N SER A 202 -3.29 -9.12 17.71
CA SER A 202 -3.50 -8.14 18.76
C SER A 202 -4.99 -7.91 19.02
N SER A 203 -5.38 -7.84 20.30
CA SER A 203 -6.73 -7.45 20.75
C SER A 203 -6.72 -6.21 21.65
N ASP A 204 -5.55 -5.80 22.14
CA ASP A 204 -5.33 -4.74 23.15
C ASP A 204 -4.19 -3.76 22.78
N GLY A 205 -3.59 -3.92 21.59
CA GLY A 205 -2.40 -3.19 21.15
C GLY A 205 -1.07 -3.85 21.52
N GLY A 206 -1.06 -4.91 22.33
CA GLY A 206 0.05 -5.85 22.45
C GLY A 206 0.04 -6.85 21.29
N TRP A 207 1.20 -7.25 20.77
CA TRP A 207 1.28 -8.21 19.67
C TRP A 207 1.81 -9.57 20.15
N LEU A 208 1.02 -10.62 19.94
CA LEU A 208 1.34 -12.00 20.30
C LEU A 208 1.66 -12.82 19.05
N TYR A 209 2.73 -13.61 19.09
CA TYR A 209 3.06 -14.57 18.03
C TYR A 209 2.06 -15.73 18.01
N ILE A 210 1.61 -16.13 16.82
CA ILE A 210 0.75 -17.31 16.62
C ILE A 210 1.55 -18.46 16.01
N SER A 211 2.11 -18.23 14.82
CA SER A 211 2.68 -19.31 13.99
C SER A 211 3.76 -18.79 13.04
N ARG A 212 4.61 -19.70 12.55
CA ARG A 212 5.56 -19.45 11.48
C ARG A 212 5.22 -20.30 10.26
N MET A 213 5.23 -19.65 9.11
CA MET A 213 4.96 -20.21 7.79
C MET A 213 6.26 -20.70 7.13
N PRO A 214 6.16 -21.65 6.17
CA PRO A 214 7.32 -22.16 5.43
C PRO A 214 7.87 -21.14 4.41
N ASP A 215 7.11 -20.12 4.05
CA ASP A 215 7.41 -19.15 2.99
C ASP A 215 7.31 -17.70 3.48
N SER A 216 7.84 -16.77 2.68
CA SER A 216 7.75 -15.31 2.86
C SER A 216 6.33 -14.82 2.54
N LEU A 217 5.76 -14.02 3.44
CA LEU A 217 4.37 -13.56 3.38
C LEU A 217 4.30 -12.19 2.71
N LYS A 218 3.27 -11.97 1.89
CA LYS A 218 3.08 -10.71 1.13
C LYS A 218 1.82 -9.95 1.56
N ASP A 219 0.71 -10.65 1.81
CA ASP A 219 -0.54 -10.04 2.26
C ASP A 219 -1.37 -11.02 3.10
N ILE A 220 -2.36 -10.51 3.85
CA ILE A 220 -3.26 -11.31 4.69
C ILE A 220 -4.69 -10.79 4.64
N ALA A 221 -5.64 -11.72 4.46
CA ALA A 221 -7.06 -11.49 4.62
C ALA A 221 -7.64 -12.37 5.74
N VAL A 222 -8.74 -11.92 6.32
CA VAL A 222 -9.49 -12.60 7.39
C VAL A 222 -10.97 -12.63 7.02
N THR A 223 -11.68 -13.71 7.37
CA THR A 223 -13.14 -13.75 7.23
C THR A 223 -13.80 -12.82 8.26
N PRO A 224 -15.00 -12.28 7.99
CA PRO A 224 -15.75 -11.42 8.92
C PRO A 224 -15.85 -11.96 10.34
N ASP A 225 -16.11 -13.27 10.47
CA ASP A 225 -16.22 -14.03 11.73
C ASP A 225 -14.90 -14.19 12.51
N GLY A 226 -13.78 -13.71 11.96
CA GLY A 226 -12.46 -13.79 12.55
C GLY A 226 -11.86 -15.20 12.59
N GLN A 227 -12.49 -16.25 12.02
CA GLN A 227 -12.05 -17.64 12.17
C GLN A 227 -11.05 -18.10 11.11
N SER A 228 -11.31 -17.83 9.84
CA SER A 228 -10.44 -18.21 8.73
C SER A 228 -9.48 -17.08 8.35
N LEU A 229 -8.22 -17.44 8.11
CA LEU A 229 -7.21 -16.53 7.57
C LEU A 229 -6.73 -17.04 6.22
N PHE A 230 -6.52 -16.14 5.27
CA PHE A 230 -5.89 -16.43 3.98
C PHE A 230 -4.62 -15.61 3.88
N VAL A 231 -3.51 -16.27 3.53
CA VAL A 231 -2.18 -15.65 3.51
C VAL A 231 -1.53 -15.87 2.16
N ALA A 232 -1.19 -14.76 1.52
CA ALA A 232 -0.50 -14.68 0.24
C ALA A 232 1.01 -14.83 0.44
N THR A 233 1.67 -15.66 -0.38
CA THR A 233 3.08 -16.02 -0.20
C THR A 233 3.91 -15.90 -1.49
N GLN A 234 5.22 -15.83 -1.32
CA GLN A 234 6.19 -15.47 -2.36
C GLN A 234 6.45 -16.56 -3.40
N SER A 235 6.47 -17.83 -2.99
CA SER A 235 6.96 -18.94 -3.81
C SER A 235 6.05 -20.18 -3.79
N ALA A 236 5.16 -20.29 -2.80
CA ALA A 236 4.17 -21.36 -2.71
C ALA A 236 2.78 -20.98 -3.23
N GLY A 237 2.37 -19.71 -3.12
CA GLY A 237 1.03 -19.22 -3.51
C GLY A 237 0.15 -18.87 -2.31
N LEU A 238 -1.01 -19.53 -2.15
CA LEU A 238 -1.94 -19.26 -1.04
C LEU A 238 -1.97 -20.38 0.01
N TYR A 239 -2.02 -19.97 1.29
CA TYR A 239 -2.35 -20.82 2.43
C TYR A 239 -3.64 -20.35 3.10
N ARG A 240 -4.36 -21.29 3.73
CA ARG A 240 -5.56 -21.02 4.54
C ARG A 240 -5.40 -21.57 5.94
N SER A 241 -5.86 -20.84 6.94
CA SER A 241 -6.17 -21.35 8.27
C SER A 241 -7.68 -21.36 8.49
N GLN A 242 -8.17 -22.27 9.33
CA GLN A 242 -9.57 -22.33 9.79
C GLN A 242 -9.68 -22.12 11.32
N ASN A 243 -8.56 -21.81 11.98
CA ASN A 243 -8.44 -21.69 13.44
C ASN A 243 -7.50 -20.54 13.83
N ARG A 244 -7.81 -19.32 13.34
CA ARG A 244 -7.09 -18.08 13.69
C ARG A 244 -5.57 -18.14 13.49
N GLY A 245 -5.11 -18.93 12.52
CA GLY A 245 -3.70 -19.06 12.17
C GLY A 245 -2.92 -20.11 12.96
N GLN A 246 -3.56 -20.91 13.83
CA GLN A 246 -2.86 -21.95 14.60
C GLN A 246 -2.33 -23.08 13.70
N THR A 247 -3.11 -23.50 12.70
CA THR A 247 -2.70 -24.49 11.70
C THR A 247 -3.09 -24.04 10.29
N TRP A 248 -2.34 -24.52 9.29
CA TRP A 248 -2.44 -24.06 7.91
C TRP A 248 -2.57 -25.22 6.91
N GLU A 249 -3.55 -25.11 6.03
CA GLU A 249 -3.71 -25.88 4.81
C GLU A 249 -2.99 -25.16 3.66
N TYR A 250 -2.19 -25.89 2.88
CA TYR A 250 -1.67 -25.39 1.61
C TYR A 250 -2.73 -25.59 0.54
N LEU A 251 -3.18 -24.49 -0.07
CA LEU A 251 -4.17 -24.53 -1.14
C LEU A 251 -3.52 -24.53 -2.52
N GLY A 252 -2.47 -23.72 -2.69
CA GLY A 252 -1.86 -23.51 -4.00
C GLY A 252 -2.87 -22.98 -5.02
N PHE A 253 -2.73 -23.40 -6.28
CA PHE A 253 -3.61 -22.99 -7.39
C PHE A 253 -4.03 -24.15 -8.31
N GLY A 254 -3.82 -25.40 -7.91
CA GLY A 254 -4.05 -26.59 -8.75
C GLY A 254 -3.11 -26.75 -9.96
N LEU A 255 -2.35 -25.70 -10.30
CA LEU A 255 -1.36 -25.67 -11.38
C LEU A 255 -0.15 -26.55 -11.05
N GLN A 256 0.26 -27.40 -12.00
CA GLN A 256 1.56 -28.08 -11.96
C GLN A 256 2.70 -27.13 -12.41
N THR A 257 2.86 -26.00 -11.71
CA THR A 257 3.89 -24.98 -12.00
C THR A 257 5.20 -25.27 -11.27
N PRO A 258 6.32 -25.55 -11.98
CA PRO A 258 7.63 -25.77 -11.36
C PRO A 258 8.39 -24.47 -10.99
N THR A 259 7.73 -23.30 -11.03
CA THR A 259 8.38 -21.98 -11.01
C THR A 259 7.58 -20.90 -10.28
N GLN A 260 8.18 -20.30 -9.25
CA GLN A 260 8.04 -18.90 -8.77
C GLN A 260 6.68 -18.20 -9.05
N LEU A 261 5.57 -18.78 -8.58
CA LEU A 261 4.26 -18.13 -8.59
C LEU A 261 4.05 -17.41 -7.25
N THR A 262 4.11 -16.08 -7.29
CA THR A 262 3.84 -15.21 -6.14
C THR A 262 2.36 -14.86 -6.09
N THR A 263 1.75 -14.98 -4.90
CA THR A 263 0.53 -14.24 -4.60
C THR A 263 0.90 -12.91 -3.96
N THR A 264 0.55 -11.80 -4.59
CA THR A 264 0.98 -10.46 -4.14
C THR A 264 -0.03 -9.77 -3.23
N ALA A 265 -1.32 -10.10 -3.37
CA ALA A 265 -2.42 -9.58 -2.56
C ALA A 265 -3.53 -10.62 -2.42
N VAL A 266 -4.31 -10.56 -1.34
CA VAL A 266 -5.50 -11.41 -1.14
C VAL A 266 -6.63 -10.64 -0.44
N VAL A 267 -7.87 -10.87 -0.86
CA VAL A 267 -9.07 -10.35 -0.20
C VAL A 267 -10.20 -11.39 -0.21
N VAL A 268 -11.04 -11.38 0.82
CA VAL A 268 -12.21 -12.24 0.97
C VAL A 268 -13.47 -11.41 0.82
N ASP A 269 -14.50 -11.95 0.18
CA ASP A 269 -15.83 -11.33 0.09
C ASP A 269 -16.53 -11.36 1.47
N PRO A 270 -16.97 -10.20 2.00
CA PRO A 270 -17.55 -10.10 3.34
C PRO A 270 -18.97 -10.69 3.44
N GLU A 271 -19.70 -10.80 2.34
CA GLU A 271 -21.02 -11.46 2.30
C GLU A 271 -20.87 -12.95 1.98
N LYS A 272 -19.95 -13.30 1.08
CA LYS A 272 -19.73 -14.65 0.56
C LYS A 272 -18.39 -15.20 1.05
N VAL A 273 -18.26 -15.58 2.32
CA VAL A 273 -16.96 -15.92 2.96
C VAL A 273 -16.13 -17.07 2.35
N GLN A 274 -16.66 -17.83 1.37
CA GLN A 274 -15.89 -18.81 0.58
C GLN A 274 -15.34 -18.22 -0.73
N ARG A 275 -15.73 -16.99 -1.09
CA ARG A 275 -15.29 -16.26 -2.26
C ARG A 275 -14.03 -15.46 -1.92
N VAL A 276 -12.95 -15.75 -2.63
CA VAL A 276 -11.62 -15.22 -2.37
C VAL A 276 -11.00 -14.73 -3.67
N TYR A 277 -10.44 -13.53 -3.66
CA TYR A 277 -9.74 -12.94 -4.79
C TYR A 277 -8.25 -12.80 -4.47
N VAL A 278 -7.40 -13.14 -5.43
CA VAL A 278 -5.94 -13.06 -5.31
C VAL A 278 -5.32 -12.35 -6.49
N ALA A 279 -4.29 -11.54 -6.23
CA ALA A 279 -3.41 -11.02 -7.27
C ALA A 279 -2.24 -11.97 -7.48
N LEU A 280 -2.00 -12.37 -8.74
CA LEU A 280 -0.96 -13.32 -9.12
C LEU A 280 0.15 -12.61 -9.89
N ALA A 281 1.40 -12.98 -9.61
CA ALA A 281 2.57 -12.51 -10.33
C ALA A 281 3.64 -13.60 -10.45
N VAL A 282 4.50 -13.49 -11.45
CA VAL A 282 5.68 -14.36 -11.63
C VAL A 282 6.95 -13.51 -11.68
N GLY A 283 7.94 -13.90 -10.90
CA GLY A 283 9.24 -13.22 -10.80
C GLY A 283 10.00 -13.62 -9.54
N SER A 284 11.26 -13.19 -9.44
CA SER A 284 12.08 -13.36 -8.24
C SER A 284 12.22 -12.04 -7.47
N GLU A 285 12.49 -12.11 -6.17
CA GLU A 285 12.64 -10.93 -5.31
C GLU A 285 13.98 -10.24 -5.57
N GLY A 286 13.95 -9.27 -6.48
CA GLY A 286 15.12 -8.60 -7.06
C GLY A 286 14.94 -8.29 -8.55
N ASP A 287 14.08 -9.06 -9.23
CA ASP A 287 13.67 -8.83 -10.62
C ASP A 287 12.38 -8.00 -10.72
N HIS A 288 11.97 -7.66 -11.94
CA HIS A 288 10.59 -7.23 -12.19
C HIS A 288 9.62 -8.42 -12.06
N PHE A 289 8.66 -8.31 -11.16
CA PHE A 289 7.48 -9.16 -11.15
C PHE A 289 6.60 -8.83 -12.36
N ASN A 290 6.12 -9.86 -13.07
CA ASN A 290 5.15 -9.73 -14.14
C ASN A 290 3.76 -10.11 -13.60
N SER A 291 2.76 -9.26 -13.78
CA SER A 291 1.39 -9.54 -13.34
C SER A 291 0.75 -10.63 -14.21
N LEU A 292 0.11 -11.62 -13.59
CA LEU A 292 -0.78 -12.58 -14.25
C LEU A 292 -2.26 -12.19 -14.10
N GLY A 293 -2.54 -11.00 -13.57
CA GLY A 293 -3.89 -10.55 -13.27
C GLY A 293 -4.45 -11.18 -11.98
N ILE A 294 -5.77 -11.27 -11.91
CA ILE A 294 -6.52 -11.66 -10.73
C ILE A 294 -7.17 -13.04 -10.94
N ALA A 295 -7.08 -13.91 -9.94
CA ALA A 295 -7.86 -15.14 -9.87
C ALA A 295 -8.91 -15.06 -8.74
N ALA A 296 -10.03 -15.74 -8.95
CA ALA A 296 -11.15 -15.84 -8.04
C ALA A 296 -11.40 -17.31 -7.67
N SER A 297 -11.76 -17.56 -6.42
CA SER A 297 -12.30 -18.83 -5.92
C SER A 297 -13.72 -18.62 -5.40
N ASN A 298 -14.56 -19.66 -5.44
CA ASN A 298 -15.90 -19.68 -4.85
C ASN A 298 -16.06 -20.76 -3.74
N ASP A 299 -15.04 -21.59 -3.50
CA ASP A 299 -15.12 -22.79 -2.63
C ASP A 299 -14.17 -22.72 -1.41
N GLY A 300 -13.71 -21.52 -1.09
CA GLY A 300 -12.80 -21.24 0.01
C GLY A 300 -11.33 -21.47 -0.34
N GLY A 301 -10.98 -21.26 -1.62
CA GLY A 301 -9.62 -21.25 -2.15
C GLY A 301 -9.10 -22.59 -2.67
N LYS A 302 -9.96 -23.60 -2.87
CA LYS A 302 -9.55 -24.94 -3.34
C LYS A 302 -9.50 -25.04 -4.85
N THR A 303 -10.42 -24.37 -5.54
CA THR A 303 -10.43 -24.18 -7.00
C THR A 303 -10.40 -22.70 -7.36
N TRP A 304 -9.86 -22.40 -8.56
CA TRP A 304 -9.56 -21.04 -9.00
C TRP A 304 -9.90 -20.84 -10.48
N VAL A 305 -10.48 -19.68 -10.79
CA VAL A 305 -10.81 -19.21 -12.13
C VAL A 305 -10.14 -17.85 -12.35
N ALA A 306 -9.46 -17.68 -13.49
CA ALA A 306 -8.84 -16.40 -13.84
C ALA A 306 -9.91 -15.38 -14.30
N LEU A 307 -9.85 -14.16 -13.77
CA LEU A 307 -10.67 -13.05 -14.24
C LEU A 307 -10.03 -12.48 -15.51
N LEU A 308 -10.48 -12.94 -16.68
CA LEU A 308 -9.82 -12.70 -17.97
C LEU A 308 -9.64 -11.21 -18.31
N ASP A 309 -10.60 -10.37 -17.95
CA ASP A 309 -10.57 -8.92 -18.19
C ASP A 309 -9.87 -8.12 -17.06
N SER A 310 -9.14 -8.79 -16.15
CA SER A 310 -8.50 -8.14 -14.99
C SER A 310 -7.14 -7.51 -15.34
N PRO A 311 -6.72 -6.44 -14.63
CA PRO A 311 -5.45 -5.75 -14.85
C PRO A 311 -4.16 -6.60 -14.81
N THR A 312 -3.57 -6.81 -15.99
CA THR A 312 -2.25 -7.45 -16.20
C THR A 312 -1.12 -6.44 -16.50
N TRP A 313 -1.44 -5.15 -16.72
CA TRP A 313 -0.45 -4.13 -17.09
C TRP A 313 0.53 -3.75 -15.98
N SER A 314 0.13 -3.90 -14.71
CA SER A 314 0.97 -3.62 -13.55
C SER A 314 0.67 -4.58 -12.40
N VAL A 315 1.63 -4.77 -11.49
CA VAL A 315 1.54 -5.72 -10.37
C VAL A 315 0.67 -5.14 -9.27
N THR A 316 -0.43 -5.81 -8.96
CA THR A 316 -1.34 -5.40 -7.88
C THR A 316 -0.76 -5.79 -6.52
N ARG A 317 -0.54 -4.79 -5.65
CA ARG A 317 0.04 -4.94 -4.30
C ARG A 317 -1.01 -5.09 -3.21
N HIS A 318 -2.19 -4.51 -3.39
CA HIS A 318 -3.33 -4.67 -2.48
C HIS A 318 -4.62 -4.84 -3.26
N LEU A 319 -5.52 -5.71 -2.78
CA LEU A 319 -6.89 -5.88 -3.27
C LEU A 319 -7.89 -5.42 -2.21
N LEU A 320 -9.00 -4.84 -2.65
CA LEU A 320 -10.08 -4.34 -1.80
C LEU A 320 -11.41 -4.65 -2.47
N ILE A 321 -12.34 -5.26 -1.74
CA ILE A 321 -13.73 -5.45 -2.16
C ILE A 321 -14.62 -4.47 -1.39
N ASN A 322 -15.52 -3.79 -2.09
CA ASN A 322 -16.41 -2.81 -1.47
C ASN A 322 -17.42 -3.51 -0.55
N GLN A 323 -17.41 -3.15 0.73
CA GLN A 323 -18.17 -3.80 1.79
C GLN A 323 -19.70 -3.60 1.70
N THR A 324 -20.17 -2.66 0.88
CA THR A 324 -21.60 -2.37 0.66
C THR A 324 -22.04 -2.61 -0.79
N SER A 325 -21.11 -2.98 -1.66
CA SER A 325 -21.34 -3.21 -3.10
C SER A 325 -20.28 -4.20 -3.61
N PRO A 326 -20.36 -5.48 -3.20
CA PRO A 326 -19.32 -6.47 -3.44
C PRO A 326 -19.14 -6.82 -4.92
N GLU A 327 -19.99 -6.34 -5.82
CA GLU A 327 -19.76 -6.39 -7.28
C GLU A 327 -18.56 -5.56 -7.73
N PHE A 328 -18.01 -4.67 -6.89
CA PHE A 328 -16.83 -3.87 -7.21
C PHE A 328 -15.58 -4.33 -6.44
N LEU A 329 -14.67 -4.94 -7.18
CA LEU A 329 -13.30 -5.24 -6.76
C LEU A 329 -12.38 -4.09 -7.19
N TYR A 330 -11.43 -3.71 -6.34
CA TYR A 330 -10.46 -2.65 -6.58
C TYR A 330 -9.06 -3.19 -6.29
N GLY A 331 -8.06 -2.62 -6.95
CA GLY A 331 -6.67 -2.90 -6.65
C GLY A 331 -5.80 -1.65 -6.66
N LEU A 332 -4.73 -1.71 -5.88
CA LEU A 332 -3.63 -0.77 -5.92
C LEU A 332 -2.44 -1.48 -6.58
N ALA A 333 -2.12 -1.10 -7.81
CA ALA A 333 -0.94 -1.59 -8.52
C ALA A 333 0.21 -0.57 -8.47
N ASP A 334 1.43 -1.02 -8.76
CA ASP A 334 2.64 -0.18 -8.69
C ASP A 334 2.55 1.08 -9.56
N GLU A 335 1.84 1.00 -10.70
CA GLU A 335 1.60 2.13 -11.61
C GLU A 335 0.25 2.84 -11.40
N GLY A 336 -0.60 2.39 -10.48
CA GLY A 336 -1.82 3.12 -10.10
C GLY A 336 -3.01 2.28 -9.59
N PRO A 337 -4.07 2.95 -9.11
CA PRO A 337 -5.30 2.29 -8.67
C PRO A 337 -6.19 1.87 -9.85
N TRP A 338 -6.92 0.77 -9.70
CA TRP A 338 -7.91 0.30 -10.69
C TRP A 338 -9.19 -0.21 -10.01
N ARG A 339 -10.26 -0.34 -10.81
CA ARG A 339 -11.56 -0.92 -10.43
C ARG A 339 -12.01 -1.94 -11.47
N TYR A 340 -12.53 -3.06 -11.02
CA TYR A 340 -13.14 -4.13 -11.80
C TYR A 340 -14.60 -4.31 -11.37
N THR A 341 -15.49 -4.61 -12.31
CA THR A 341 -16.90 -4.93 -12.03
C THR A 341 -17.11 -6.41 -12.28
N LEU A 342 -17.46 -7.14 -11.23
CA LEU A 342 -17.70 -8.58 -11.27
C LEU A 342 -19.01 -8.85 -12.01
N THR A 343 -18.94 -9.55 -13.15
CA THR A 343 -20.09 -9.86 -13.98
C THR A 343 -20.82 -11.10 -13.45
N PRO A 344 -22.16 -11.08 -13.28
CA PRO A 344 -22.90 -12.24 -12.76
C PRO A 344 -22.77 -13.53 -13.58
N SER A 345 -22.34 -13.45 -14.84
CA SER A 345 -22.06 -14.61 -15.68
C SER A 345 -20.79 -15.38 -15.30
N ALA A 346 -19.85 -14.74 -14.59
CA ALA A 346 -18.64 -15.41 -14.08
C ALA A 346 -18.94 -16.36 -12.89
N ASP A 347 -20.10 -16.21 -12.25
CA ASP A 347 -20.52 -16.99 -11.06
C ASP A 347 -21.12 -18.38 -11.43
N SER A 348 -20.90 -18.89 -12.66
CA SER A 348 -21.72 -19.98 -13.25
C SER A 348 -21.01 -21.33 -13.54
N ASN A 349 -19.76 -21.52 -13.10
CA ASN A 349 -19.05 -22.81 -13.12
C ASN A 349 -18.30 -23.04 -11.80
#